data_AF-A0AAD6Q791-F1
#
_entry.id   AF-A0AAD6Q791-F1
#
_cell.length_a   1.000
_cell.length_b   1.000
_cell.length_c   1.000
_cell.angle_alpha   90.00
_cell.angle_beta   90.00
_cell.angle_gamma   90.00
#
_symmetry.space_group_name_H-M   'P 1'
#
loop_
_entity.id
_entity.type
_entity.pdbx_description
1 polymer ?
#
loop_
_entity_poly.entity_id
_entity_poly.type
_entity_poly.pdbx_seq_one_letter_code
_entity_poly.pdbx_strand_id
1 'polypeptide(L)'
;MFALAIPYHHWTLPDNRIGFVVIYSLTFFFANFGPNATTFVVPAEIFPARLRSTCHGISAASGKAGAIVGAFGFLYAADGIGVRKTLIVLGVVNFLGMIFTFLVPESKGKSLEEMSGEGEEENGSTAESRQTVPV
;
A
#
# COMPACT_ATOMS: atom_id res chain seq x y z
N MET A 1 3.23 -2.76 15.02
CA MET A 1 3.94 -1.61 15.62
C MET A 1 3.55 -1.35 17.07
N PHE A 2 2.27 -1.20 17.42
CA PHE A 2 1.84 -1.01 18.81
C PHE A 2 2.26 -2.15 19.77
N ALA A 3 2.23 -3.40 19.29
CA ALA A 3 2.69 -4.57 20.06
C ALA A 3 4.18 -4.54 20.44
N LEU A 4 5.02 -3.84 19.67
CA LEU A 4 6.45 -3.65 19.98
C LEU A 4 6.69 -2.37 20.81
N ALA A 5 5.82 -1.36 20.69
CA ALA A 5 5.98 -0.06 21.34
C ALA A 5 5.48 -0.03 22.81
N ILE A 6 4.41 -0.77 23.12
CA ILE A 6 3.77 -0.75 24.45
C ILE A 6 4.67 -1.44 25.50
N PRO A 7 5.16 -2.67 25.28
CA PRO A 7 6.08 -3.36 26.18
C PRO A 7 7.56 -3.12 25.86
N TYR A 8 7.95 -2.01 25.22
CA TYR A 8 9.32 -1.81 24.71
C TYR A 8 10.44 -2.17 25.71
N HIS A 9 10.31 -1.80 26.98
CA HIS A 9 11.28 -2.08 28.04
C HIS A 9 11.38 -3.56 28.43
N HIS A 10 10.32 -4.35 28.23
CA HIS A 10 10.32 -5.78 28.52
C HIS A 10 11.07 -6.60 27.44
N TRP A 11 11.21 -6.04 26.24
CA TRP A 11 11.76 -6.72 25.07
C TRP A 11 13.22 -6.36 24.80
N THR A 12 13.68 -5.21 25.32
CA THR A 12 15.09 -4.81 25.31
C THR A 12 15.94 -5.55 26.35
N LEU A 13 15.32 -6.28 27.29
CA LEU A 13 16.03 -7.13 28.24
C LEU A 13 16.67 -8.34 27.52
N PRO A 14 17.92 -8.72 27.88
CA PRO A 14 18.68 -9.76 27.19
C PRO A 14 17.98 -11.13 27.18
N ASP A 15 17.19 -11.45 28.21
CA ASP A 15 16.46 -12.72 28.32
C ASP A 15 15.33 -12.89 27.29
N ASN A 16 14.76 -11.78 26.78
CA ASN A 16 13.58 -11.80 25.90
C ASN A 16 13.91 -11.53 24.42
N ARG A 17 15.20 -11.53 24.06
CA ARG A 17 15.68 -11.18 22.72
C ARG A 17 15.14 -12.14 21.64
N ILE A 18 14.94 -13.41 21.96
CA ILE A 18 14.36 -14.39 21.04
C ILE A 18 12.90 -14.05 20.74
N GLY A 19 12.11 -13.72 21.77
CA GLY A 19 10.72 -13.26 21.60
C GLY A 19 10.64 -12.01 20.72
N PHE A 20 11.55 -11.05 20.92
CA PHE A 20 11.72 -9.88 20.07
C PHE A 20 11.93 -10.21 18.61
N VAL A 21 12.89 -11.08 18.31
CA VAL A 21 13.16 -11.47 16.93
C VAL A 21 11.95 -12.17 16.31
N VAL A 22 11.26 -13.05 17.05
CA VAL A 22 10.07 -13.76 16.54
C VAL A 22 8.96 -12.79 16.16
N ILE A 23 8.57 -11.88 17.04
CA ILE A 23 7.44 -10.97 16.77
C ILE A 23 7.83 -9.85 15.81
N TYR A 24 9.09 -9.41 15.81
CA TYR A 24 9.62 -8.54 14.76
C TYR A 24 9.55 -9.23 13.38
N SER A 25 10.01 -10.47 13.29
CA SER A 25 9.99 -11.27 12.05
C SER A 25 8.56 -11.51 11.57
N LEU A 26 7.64 -11.84 12.47
CA LEU A 26 6.24 -12.04 12.13
C LEU A 26 5.58 -10.74 11.65
N THR A 27 5.87 -9.62 12.30
CA THR A 27 5.38 -8.30 11.88
C THR A 27 5.93 -7.94 10.50
N PHE A 28 7.21 -8.19 10.26
CA PHE A 28 7.84 -7.95 8.97
C PHE A 28 7.25 -8.85 7.87
N PHE A 29 7.01 -10.13 8.18
CA PHE A 29 6.37 -11.07 7.26
C PHE A 29 4.99 -10.57 6.82
N PHE A 30 4.10 -10.22 7.76
CA PHE A 30 2.76 -9.73 7.42
C PHE A 30 2.78 -8.37 6.72
N ALA A 31 3.71 -7.48 7.07
CA ALA A 31 3.88 -6.21 6.38
C ALA A 31 4.27 -6.41 4.89
N ASN A 32 5.07 -7.43 4.60
CA ASN A 32 5.45 -7.76 3.22
C ASN A 32 4.38 -8.55 2.47
N PHE A 33 3.73 -9.51 3.15
CA PHE A 33 2.70 -10.37 2.54
C PHE A 33 1.41 -9.61 2.22
N GLY A 34 1.02 -8.63 3.05
CA GLY A 34 -0.18 -7.83 2.84
C GLY A 34 0.12 -6.47 2.20
N PRO A 35 0.34 -5.42 3.01
CA PRO A 35 0.41 -4.04 2.51
C PRO A 35 1.43 -3.83 1.40
N ASN A 36 2.64 -4.38 1.52
CA ASN A 36 3.67 -4.20 0.50
C ASN A 36 3.20 -4.77 -0.85
N ALA A 37 2.80 -6.05 -0.89
CA ALA A 37 2.30 -6.69 -2.10
C ALA A 37 1.08 -5.94 -2.69
N THR A 38 0.08 -5.62 -1.87
CA THR A 38 -1.16 -4.96 -2.32
C THR A 38 -0.89 -3.57 -2.90
N THR A 39 0.05 -2.80 -2.34
CA THR A 39 0.40 -1.46 -2.87
C THR A 39 1.02 -1.48 -4.28
N PHE A 40 1.59 -2.61 -4.71
CA PHE A 40 2.10 -2.77 -6.07
C PHE A 40 1.05 -3.35 -7.03
N VAL A 41 0.23 -4.28 -6.54
CA VAL A 41 -0.76 -4.99 -7.37
C VAL A 41 -1.97 -4.11 -7.67
N VAL A 42 -2.53 -3.44 -6.66
CA VAL A 42 -3.78 -2.68 -6.80
C VAL A 42 -3.71 -1.56 -7.84
N PRO A 43 -2.64 -0.75 -7.93
CA PRO A 43 -2.49 0.22 -9.02
C PRO A 43 -2.53 -0.43 -10.42
N ALA A 44 -1.99 -1.63 -10.58
CA ALA A 44 -2.00 -2.31 -11.88
C ALA A 44 -3.42 -2.80 -12.28
N GLU A 45 -4.27 -3.07 -11.29
CA GLU A 45 -5.64 -3.56 -11.47
C GLU A 45 -6.67 -2.42 -11.60
N ILE A 46 -6.48 -1.30 -10.90
CA ILE A 46 -7.42 -0.16 -10.92
C ILE A 46 -7.21 0.73 -12.16
N PHE A 47 -5.98 0.86 -12.68
CA PHE A 47 -5.72 1.82 -13.76
C PHE A 47 -6.08 1.27 -15.15
N PRO A 48 -6.76 2.07 -16.01
CA PRO A 48 -7.12 1.70 -17.38
C PRO A 48 -5.89 1.29 -18.20
N ALA A 49 -6.06 0.33 -19.11
CA ALA A 49 -4.95 -0.27 -19.84
C ALA A 49 -4.11 0.78 -20.61
N ARG A 50 -4.78 1.80 -21.14
CA ARG A 50 -4.15 2.93 -21.87
C ARG A 50 -3.25 3.83 -21.01
N LEU A 51 -3.48 3.93 -19.70
CA LEU A 51 -2.74 4.83 -18.80
C LEU A 51 -1.95 4.10 -17.70
N ARG A 52 -1.99 2.76 -17.68
CA ARG A 52 -1.40 1.92 -16.63
C ARG A 52 0.06 2.26 -16.34
N SER A 53 0.90 2.51 -17.35
CA SER A 53 2.33 2.78 -17.16
C SER A 53 2.59 4.11 -16.45
N THR A 54 1.89 5.19 -16.83
CA THR A 54 2.04 6.52 -16.21
C THR A 54 1.50 6.53 -14.78
N CYS A 55 0.30 5.98 -14.57
CA CYS A 55 -0.33 5.95 -13.25
C CYS A 55 0.42 5.02 -12.29
N HIS A 56 0.89 3.85 -12.75
CA HIS A 56 1.75 2.97 -11.95
C HIS A 56 3.10 3.65 -11.64
N GLY A 57 3.69 4.38 -12.58
CA GLY A 57 4.91 5.15 -12.38
C GLY A 57 4.77 6.22 -11.29
N ILE A 58 3.68 6.99 -11.30
CA ILE A 58 3.39 7.99 -10.26
C ILE A 58 3.18 7.33 -8.90
N SER A 59 2.45 6.21 -8.86
CA SER A 59 2.24 5.43 -7.63
C SER A 59 3.55 4.86 -7.08
N ALA A 60 4.44 4.37 -7.94
CA ALA A 60 5.75 3.89 -7.54
C ALA A 60 6.64 5.04 -7.02
N ALA A 61 6.58 6.21 -7.66
CA ALA A 61 7.30 7.40 -7.22
C ALA A 61 6.83 7.90 -5.86
N SER A 62 5.52 7.95 -5.61
CA SER A 62 4.97 8.34 -4.30
C SER A 62 5.35 7.34 -3.20
N GLY A 63 5.34 6.04 -3.49
CA GLY A 63 5.83 5.00 -2.59
C GLY A 63 7.31 5.19 -2.22
N LYS A 64 8.17 5.46 -3.22
CA LYS A 64 9.60 5.75 -2.98
C LYS A 64 9.82 7.03 -2.20
N ALA A 65 9.05 8.09 -2.46
CA ALA A 65 9.12 9.33 -1.69
C ALA A 65 8.73 9.10 -0.22
N GLY A 66 7.65 8.35 0.02
CA GLY A 66 7.24 7.94 1.37
C GLY A 66 8.32 7.14 2.10
N ALA A 67 9.02 6.23 1.41
CA ALA A 67 10.13 5.47 1.98
C ALA A 67 11.30 6.36 2.43
N ILE A 68 11.66 7.37 1.63
CA ILE A 68 12.70 8.34 1.97
C ILE A 68 12.30 9.14 3.22
N VAL A 69 11.08 9.69 3.23
CA VAL A 69 10.56 10.45 4.38
C VAL A 69 10.50 9.57 5.62
N GLY A 70 10.08 8.31 5.49
CA GLY A 70 10.05 7.36 6.60
C GLY A 70 11.44 7.04 7.15
N ALA A 71 12.42 6.80 6.27
CA ALA A 71 13.79 6.45 6.68
C ALA A 71 14.48 7.60 7.43
N PHE A 72 14.50 8.80 6.85
CA PHE A 72 15.10 9.96 7.50
C PHE A 72 14.26 10.46 8.67
N GLY A 73 12.95 10.53 8.51
CA GLY A 73 12.02 10.95 9.56
C GLY A 73 12.09 10.05 10.80
N PHE A 74 12.23 8.73 10.62
CA PHE A 74 12.45 7.81 11.74
C PHE A 74 13.75 8.10 12.47
N LEU A 75 14.86 8.29 11.76
CA LEU A 75 16.16 8.56 12.37
C LEU A 75 16.14 9.84 13.22
N TYR A 76 15.63 10.94 12.66
CA TYR A 76 15.52 12.21 13.39
C TYR A 76 14.54 12.13 14.57
N ALA A 77 13.40 11.45 14.40
CA ALA A 77 12.44 11.30 15.50
C ALA A 77 12.96 10.36 16.59
N ALA A 78 13.63 9.26 16.23
CA ALA A 78 14.22 8.33 17.19
C ALA A 78 15.27 9.00 18.08
N ASP A 79 16.09 9.88 17.51
CA ASP A 79 17.13 10.63 18.24
C ASP A 79 16.54 11.78 19.08
N GLY A 80 15.56 12.52 18.55
CA GLY A 80 14.98 13.68 19.22
C GLY A 80 13.94 13.35 20.30
N ILE A 81 12.97 12.47 20.00
CA ILE A 81 11.81 12.17 20.88
C ILE A 81 11.84 10.76 21.47
N GLY A 82 12.83 9.95 21.09
CA GLY A 82 13.04 8.60 21.56
C GLY A 82 12.27 7.53 20.78
N VAL A 83 12.90 6.37 20.60
CA VAL A 83 12.41 5.22 19.80
C VAL A 83 10.97 4.83 20.14
N ARG A 84 10.59 4.82 21.43
CA ARG A 84 9.23 4.44 21.85
C ARG A 84 8.16 5.36 21.26
N LYS A 85 8.36 6.68 21.33
CA LYS A 85 7.39 7.65 20.79
C LYS A 85 7.36 7.58 19.27
N THR A 86 8.50 7.41 18.63
CA THR A 86 8.60 7.23 17.18
C THR A 86 7.84 5.98 16.70
N LEU A 87 7.93 4.87 17.42
CA LEU A 87 7.17 3.65 17.11
C LEU A 87 5.65 3.84 17.26
N ILE A 88 5.20 4.67 18.20
CA ILE A 88 3.78 5.04 18.35
C ILE A 88 3.32 5.87 17.16
N VAL A 89 4.09 6.89 16.76
CA VAL A 89 3.80 7.72 15.58
C VAL A 89 3.71 6.86 14.31
N LEU A 90 4.68 5.96 14.10
CA LEU A 90 4.63 4.97 13.02
C LEU A 90 3.37 4.10 13.09
N GLY A 91 2.96 3.69 14.29
CA GLY A 91 1.71 2.97 14.52
C GLY A 91 0.48 3.76 14.06
N VAL A 92 0.40 5.06 14.38
CA VAL A 92 -0.70 5.94 13.93
C VAL A 92 -0.70 6.08 12.42
N VAL A 93 0.46 6.28 11.80
CA VAL A 93 0.58 6.35 10.32
C VAL A 93 0.10 5.05 9.67
N ASN A 94 0.44 3.89 10.22
CA ASN A 94 -0.06 2.60 9.73
C ASN A 94 -1.58 2.48 9.88
N PHE A 95 -2.15 2.96 10.99
CA PHE A 95 -3.59 2.94 11.21
C PHE A 95 -4.34 3.88 10.27
N LEU A 96 -3.80 5.08 10.01
CA LEU A 96 -4.34 5.98 8.98
C LEU A 96 -4.27 5.32 7.60
N GLY A 97 -3.17 4.66 7.27
CA GLY A 97 -3.04 3.88 6.03
C GLY A 97 -4.13 2.82 5.90
N MET A 98 -4.42 2.08 6.96
CA MET A 98 -5.53 1.11 7.01
C MET A 98 -6.90 1.77 6.77
N ILE A 99 -7.15 2.95 7.35
CA ILE A 99 -8.40 3.69 7.10
C ILE A 99 -8.49 4.08 5.62
N PHE A 100 -7.41 4.59 5.03
CA PHE A 100 -7.37 4.95 3.62
C PHE A 100 -7.55 3.74 2.70
N THR A 101 -7.14 2.54 3.11
CA THR A 101 -7.40 1.31 2.34
C THR A 101 -8.90 1.06 2.15
N PHE A 102 -9.78 1.45 3.07
CA PHE A 102 -11.23 1.32 2.87
C PHE A 102 -11.79 2.22 1.76
N LEU A 103 -11.09 3.29 1.38
CA LEU A 103 -11.49 4.14 0.25
C LEU A 103 -11.08 3.54 -1.09
N VAL A 104 -10.20 2.53 -1.10
CA VAL A 104 -9.74 1.87 -2.30
C VAL A 104 -10.78 0.82 -2.72
N PRO A 105 -11.34 0.90 -3.94
CA PRO A 105 -12.31 -0.09 -4.39
C PRO A 105 -11.66 -1.46 -4.50
N GLU A 106 -12.32 -2.47 -3.92
CA GLU A 106 -11.90 -3.88 -4.00
C GLU A 106 -11.88 -4.34 -5.47
N SER A 107 -10.70 -4.70 -5.96
CA SER A 107 -10.44 -5.18 -7.32
C SER A 107 -10.68 -6.69 -7.49
N LYS A 108 -10.81 -7.43 -6.38
CA LYS A 108 -10.84 -8.89 -6.40
C LYS A 108 -12.10 -9.43 -7.08
N GLY A 109 -11.92 -10.03 -8.26
CA GLY A 109 -12.94 -10.77 -8.99
C GLY A 109 -13.70 -9.97 -10.05
N LYS A 110 -13.28 -8.73 -10.37
CA LYS A 110 -13.79 -7.96 -11.51
C LYS A 110 -12.80 -8.02 -12.68
N SER A 111 -13.32 -8.02 -13.91
CA SER A 111 -12.45 -7.89 -15.10
C SER A 111 -11.79 -6.51 -15.11
N LEU A 112 -10.56 -6.42 -15.65
CA LEU A 112 -9.87 -5.14 -15.84
C LEU A 112 -10.73 -4.15 -16.65
N GLU A 113 -11.53 -4.66 -17.59
CA GLU A 113 -12.44 -3.89 -18.46
C GLU A 113 -13.67 -3.34 -17.71
N GLU A 114 -14.16 -4.04 -16.69
CA GLU A 114 -15.23 -3.55 -15.81
C GLU A 114 -14.72 -2.53 -14.80
N MET A 115 -13.46 -2.68 -14.35
CA MET A 115 -12.82 -1.73 -13.44
C MET A 115 -12.43 -0.44 -14.15
N SER A 116 -12.01 -0.52 -15.42
CA SER A 116 -11.61 0.64 -16.22
C SER A 116 -12.75 1.30 -17.00
N GLY A 117 -13.91 0.64 -17.12
CA GLY A 117 -15.04 1.09 -17.94
C GLY A 117 -14.82 0.88 -19.45
N GLU A 118 -13.71 0.25 -19.87
CA GLU A 118 -13.38 0.04 -21.29
C GLU A 118 -14.38 -0.92 -21.99
N GLY A 119 -15.09 -1.78 -21.25
CA GLY A 119 -16.11 -2.70 -21.80
C GLY A 119 -17.38 -2.01 -22.33
N GLU A 120 -17.69 -0.80 -21.88
CA GLU A 120 -18.85 -0.02 -22.37
C GLU A 120 -18.47 0.85 -23.59
N GLU A 121 -17.22 1.34 -23.63
CA GLU A 121 -16.71 2.16 -24.75
C GLU A 121 -16.52 1.35 -26.04
N GLU A 122 -16.02 0.11 -25.97
CA GLU A 122 -15.87 -0.76 -27.15
C GLU A 122 -17.22 -1.17 -27.75
N ASN A 123 -18.23 -1.40 -26.91
CA ASN A 123 -19.57 -1.77 -27.37
C ASN A 123 -20.30 -0.59 -28.03
N GLY A 124 -20.10 0.63 -27.51
CA GLY A 124 -20.60 1.86 -28.13
C GLY A 124 -19.92 2.18 -29.46
N SER A 125 -18.59 2.08 -29.51
CA SER A 125 -17.81 2.34 -30.74
C SER A 125 -18.06 1.30 -31.84
N THR A 126 -18.25 0.03 -31.47
CA THR A 126 -18.59 -1.04 -32.43
C THR A 126 -20.03 -0.92 -32.95
N ALA A 127 -20.97 -0.44 -32.12
CA ALA A 127 -22.34 -0.18 -32.54
C ALA A 127 -22.44 1.03 -33.50
N GLU A 128 -21.68 2.10 -33.25
CA GLU A 128 -21.64 3.30 -34.09
C GLU A 128 -20.96 3.02 -35.45
N SER A 129 -19.87 2.24 -35.46
CA SER A 129 -19.15 1.79 -36.66
C SER A 129 -20.01 0.94 -37.61
N ARG A 130 -20.90 0.10 -37.06
CA ARG A 130 -21.82 -0.73 -37.86
C ARG A 130 -22.98 0.05 -38.49
N GLN A 131 -23.32 1.24 -37.99
CA GLN A 131 -24.37 2.08 -38.57
C GLN A 131 -23.89 2.97 -39.71
N THR A 132 -22.57 3.19 -39.86
CA THR A 132 -22.01 4.10 -40.88
C THR A 132 -21.55 3.43 -42.17
N VAL A 133 -21.86 2.15 -42.40
CA VAL A 133 -21.58 1.50 -43.68
C VAL A 133 -22.85 1.55 -44.56
N PRO A 134 -23.00 2.54 -45.45
CA PRO A 134 -24.04 2.47 -46.48
C PRO A 134 -23.68 1.32 -47.44
N VAL A 135 -24.64 0.42 -47.66
CA VAL A 135 -24.62 -0.58 -48.74
C VAL A 135 -24.90 0.09 -50.07
#